data_AF-V4ULR4-F1
#
_entry.id   AF-V4ULR4-F1
#
_cell.length_a   1.000
_cell.length_b   1.000
_cell.length_c   1.000
_cell.angle_alpha   90.00
_cell.angle_beta   90.00
_cell.angle_gamma   90.00
#
_symmetry.space_group_name_H-M   'P 1'
#
loop_
_entity.id
_entity.type
_entity.pdbx_description
1 polymer ?
#
loop_
_entity_poly.entity_id
_entity_poly.type
_entity_poly.pdbx_seq_one_letter_code
_entity_poly.pdbx_strand_id
1 'polypeptide(L)'
;MGKKRKHTEIIEPTKKDDSVTEERPKRTLLGWKDKIEIKETEAPGVFRNKEKVLVTCSRRINFRYRHLMLNVVSLLPHCKKDNKVEAKSSKGATLNELVELKSCSSCLFFECRKHKDLYLWMAKSPNGPSVKFLVNAVHTMEELKLTGNHLKASRPLLTFSSNFGKDAHWKLIKEMIIQIFGTPKEHRKSKPYHDHVFVFSIVDDHIWFRNYQVGAFPS
;
A
#
# COMPACT_ATOMS: atom_id res chain seq x y z
N MET A 1 -49.86 23.36 -52.91
CA MET A 1 -48.81 24.14 -53.60
C MET A 1 -48.90 25.60 -53.16
N GLY A 2 -47.76 26.25 -52.89
CA GLY A 2 -47.62 27.71 -52.94
C GLY A 2 -47.95 28.52 -51.67
N LYS A 3 -46.99 28.66 -50.74
CA LYS A 3 -46.89 29.82 -49.85
C LYS A 3 -46.01 30.89 -50.52
N LYS A 4 -46.51 32.12 -50.68
CA LYS A 4 -45.69 33.33 -50.89
C LYS A 4 -46.19 34.48 -50.00
N ARG A 5 -45.30 34.82 -49.05
CA ARG A 5 -44.99 36.11 -48.39
C ARG A 5 -45.94 37.31 -48.55
N LYS A 6 -46.18 38.01 -47.43
CA LYS A 6 -46.07 39.49 -47.33
C LYS A 6 -45.62 39.89 -45.92
N HIS A 7 -44.75 40.87 -45.85
CA HIS A 7 -44.12 41.47 -44.68
C HIS A 7 -44.59 42.94 -44.56
N THR A 8 -44.47 43.50 -43.35
CA THR A 8 -44.36 44.96 -42.99
C THR A 8 -45.69 45.75 -42.97
N GLU A 9 -46.05 46.66 -42.03
CA GLU A 9 -45.34 47.69 -41.23
C GLU A 9 -46.08 48.01 -39.89
N ILE A 10 -45.38 48.15 -38.74
CA ILE A 10 -44.91 49.36 -38.01
C ILE A 10 -46.00 50.13 -37.22
N ILE A 11 -45.87 50.19 -35.88
CA ILE A 11 -46.08 51.41 -35.07
C ILE A 11 -45.06 51.39 -33.89
N GLU A 12 -44.28 52.47 -33.78
CA GLU A 12 -43.29 52.81 -32.73
C GLU A 12 -43.97 53.56 -31.53
N PRO A 13 -43.26 54.30 -30.64
CA PRO A 13 -42.56 53.81 -29.46
C PRO A 13 -43.01 54.53 -28.16
N THR A 14 -42.73 53.98 -26.97
CA THR A 14 -42.59 54.83 -25.76
C THR A 14 -41.46 54.32 -24.86
N LYS A 15 -40.52 55.23 -24.60
CA LYS A 15 -39.27 55.08 -23.85
C LYS A 15 -39.47 55.10 -22.33
N LYS A 16 -38.61 54.35 -21.62
CA LYS A 16 -37.77 54.74 -20.46
C LYS A 16 -36.97 53.49 -20.06
N ASP A 17 -35.70 53.43 -20.43
CA ASP A 17 -34.54 53.76 -19.57
C ASP A 17 -34.38 52.75 -18.41
N ASP A 18 -33.49 51.76 -18.58
CA ASP A 18 -32.18 51.78 -17.93
C ASP A 18 -31.41 50.48 -18.17
N SER A 19 -30.12 50.67 -18.45
CA SER A 19 -28.99 49.75 -18.54
C SER A 19 -29.16 48.32 -17.98
N VAL A 20 -28.82 47.30 -18.79
CA VAL A 20 -27.69 46.35 -18.59
C VAL A 20 -27.65 45.42 -19.82
N THR A 21 -26.74 45.67 -20.77
CA THR A 21 -26.32 44.60 -21.70
C THR A 21 -25.30 43.74 -20.97
N GLU A 22 -25.68 42.54 -20.54
CA GLU A 22 -24.74 41.54 -20.05
C GLU A 22 -23.79 41.13 -21.18
N GLU A 23 -22.50 41.40 -21.03
CA GLU A 23 -21.48 40.97 -21.99
C GLU A 23 -21.43 39.44 -22.06
N ARG A 24 -21.55 38.91 -23.28
CA ARG A 24 -21.49 37.48 -23.56
C ARG A 24 -20.11 36.93 -23.16
N PRO A 25 -20.03 35.92 -22.26
CA PRO A 25 -18.75 35.46 -21.73
C PRO A 25 -17.88 34.82 -22.82
N LYS A 26 -16.60 35.20 -22.85
CA LYS A 26 -15.59 34.70 -23.80
C LYS A 26 -15.41 33.19 -23.63
N ARG A 27 -15.61 32.43 -24.72
CA ARG A 27 -15.37 30.98 -24.79
C ARG A 27 -13.88 30.67 -24.73
N THR A 28 -13.48 29.82 -23.80
CA THR A 28 -12.23 29.05 -23.85
C THR A 28 -12.53 27.57 -24.14
N LEU A 29 -11.51 26.80 -24.53
CA LEU A 29 -11.58 25.43 -25.08
C LEU A 29 -12.29 24.36 -24.21
N LEU A 30 -12.79 24.69 -23.02
CA LEU A 30 -13.35 23.75 -22.04
C LEU A 30 -14.76 24.12 -21.50
N GLY A 31 -15.53 24.95 -22.21
CA GLY A 31 -16.95 25.21 -21.88
C GLY A 31 -17.19 26.19 -20.73
N TRP A 32 -18.44 26.64 -20.57
CA TRP A 32 -18.84 27.71 -19.64
C TRP A 32 -18.58 27.35 -18.18
N LYS A 33 -18.00 28.30 -17.43
CA LYS A 33 -17.70 28.16 -16.01
C LYS A 33 -18.83 28.78 -15.19
N ASP A 34 -19.86 28.00 -14.90
CA ASP A 34 -20.84 28.36 -13.88
C ASP A 34 -20.20 28.18 -12.50
N LYS A 35 -20.26 29.23 -11.67
CA LYS A 35 -19.84 29.16 -10.26
C LYS A 35 -20.82 28.28 -9.50
N ILE A 36 -20.53 26.98 -9.44
CA ILE A 36 -21.13 26.08 -8.45
C ILE A 36 -20.33 26.27 -7.16
N GLU A 37 -20.92 26.94 -6.17
CA GLU A 37 -20.47 26.85 -4.79
C GLU A 37 -20.69 25.41 -4.33
N ILE A 38 -19.64 24.59 -4.42
CA ILE A 38 -19.62 23.25 -3.86
C ILE A 38 -19.56 23.43 -2.33
N LYS A 39 -20.71 23.32 -1.66
CA LYS A 39 -20.73 22.92 -0.25
C LYS A 39 -19.99 21.59 -0.18
N GLU A 40 -18.82 21.58 0.47
CA GLU A 40 -18.03 20.40 0.77
C GLU A 40 -18.91 19.41 1.56
N THR A 41 -19.63 18.58 0.83
CA THR A 41 -20.22 17.37 1.36
C THR A 41 -19.04 16.39 1.44
N GLU A 42 -18.69 15.96 2.64
CA GLU A 42 -17.56 15.06 2.90
C GLU A 42 -17.51 13.97 1.82
N ALA A 43 -16.46 14.00 0.99
CA ALA A 43 -16.23 12.96 0.01
C ALA A 43 -16.26 11.60 0.73
N PRO A 44 -16.86 10.54 0.15
CA PRO A 44 -16.89 9.23 0.78
C PRO A 44 -15.44 8.87 1.13
N GLY A 45 -15.17 8.74 2.44
CA GLY A 45 -13.82 8.75 2.97
C GLY A 45 -12.94 7.80 2.18
N VAL A 46 -12.01 8.36 1.40
CA VAL A 46 -11.07 7.57 0.58
C VAL A 46 -10.42 6.56 1.51
N PHE A 47 -10.62 5.26 1.25
CA PHE A 47 -10.10 4.20 2.11
C PHE A 47 -8.57 4.35 2.22
N ARG A 48 -8.13 4.90 3.36
CA ARG A 48 -6.72 5.10 3.66
C ARG A 48 -6.25 3.91 4.48
N ASN A 49 -5.54 3.01 3.82
CA ASN A 49 -4.76 1.98 4.52
C ASN A 49 -3.82 2.69 5.53
N LYS A 50 -3.90 2.32 6.81
CA LYS A 50 -3.09 2.89 7.91
C LYS A 50 -2.24 1.82 8.61
N GLU A 51 -1.80 0.81 7.87
CA GLU A 51 -1.02 -0.29 8.43
C GLU A 51 0.36 0.17 8.92
N LYS A 52 0.69 -0.27 10.14
CA LYS A 52 1.99 -0.05 10.80
C LYS A 52 2.50 -1.40 11.29
N VAL A 53 3.70 -1.76 10.86
CA VAL A 53 4.27 -3.09 11.15
C VAL A 53 5.38 -2.97 12.19
N LEU A 54 5.24 -3.65 13.31
CA LEU A 54 6.33 -3.83 14.27
C LEU A 54 7.24 -4.95 13.76
N VAL A 55 8.55 -4.73 13.71
CA VAL A 55 9.54 -5.76 13.38
C VAL A 55 10.48 -5.95 14.56
N THR A 56 10.52 -7.17 15.10
CA THR A 56 11.41 -7.53 16.20
C THR A 56 11.94 -8.96 16.04
N CYS A 57 12.95 -9.32 16.85
CA CYS A 57 13.57 -10.63 16.82
C CYS A 57 13.85 -11.16 18.22
N SER A 58 14.01 -12.47 18.34
CA SER A 58 14.40 -13.11 19.59
C SER A 58 15.84 -12.76 19.95
N ARG A 59 16.14 -12.79 21.25
CA ARG A 59 17.54 -12.86 21.71
C ARG A 59 18.24 -14.05 21.03
N ARG A 60 19.54 -13.91 20.76
CA ARG A 60 20.38 -14.94 20.13
C ARG A 60 20.12 -15.25 18.63
N ILE A 61 19.49 -14.33 17.89
CA ILE A 61 19.39 -14.44 16.43
C ILE A 61 20.77 -14.52 15.75
N ASN A 62 20.89 -15.39 14.75
CA ASN A 62 22.10 -15.54 13.93
C ASN A 62 22.37 -14.28 13.08
N PHE A 63 23.63 -14.03 12.72
CA PHE A 63 24.04 -12.93 11.84
C PHE A 63 23.24 -12.91 10.54
N ARG A 64 23.17 -14.03 9.81
CA ARG A 64 22.41 -14.13 8.54
C ARG A 64 20.95 -13.70 8.71
N TYR A 65 20.27 -14.23 9.73
CA TYR A 65 18.87 -13.91 9.99
C TYR A 65 18.66 -12.47 10.47
N ARG A 66 19.64 -11.88 11.15
CA ARG A 66 19.63 -10.46 11.48
C ARG A 66 19.72 -9.60 10.22
N HIS A 67 20.57 -9.94 9.26
CA HIS A 67 20.65 -9.24 7.97
C HIS A 67 19.34 -9.39 7.18
N LEU A 68 18.73 -10.58 7.16
CA LEU A 68 17.40 -10.78 6.59
C LEU A 68 16.35 -9.86 7.21
N MET A 69 16.29 -9.78 8.55
CA MET A 69 15.37 -8.88 9.25
C MET A 69 15.61 -7.41 8.86
N LEU A 70 16.87 -6.97 8.78
CA LEU A 70 17.20 -5.62 8.36
C LEU A 70 16.85 -5.35 6.89
N ASN A 71 16.99 -6.35 6.02
CA ASN A 71 16.52 -6.29 4.63
C ASN A 71 15.00 -6.06 4.59
N VAL A 72 14.20 -6.83 5.35
CA VAL A 72 12.75 -6.62 5.47
C VAL A 72 12.42 -5.21 5.99
N VAL A 73 13.14 -4.73 6.99
CA VAL A 73 12.96 -3.35 7.51
C VAL A 73 13.25 -2.29 6.44
N SER A 74 14.24 -2.52 5.57
CA SER A 74 14.55 -1.59 4.47
C SER A 74 13.51 -1.60 3.36
N LEU A 75 12.84 -2.74 3.14
CA LEU A 75 11.79 -2.92 2.15
C LEU A 75 10.46 -2.28 2.57
N LEU A 76 10.14 -2.26 3.86
CA LEU A 76 8.85 -1.79 4.39
C LEU A 76 8.96 -0.41 5.04
N PRO A 77 8.58 0.70 4.37
CA PRO A 77 8.76 2.05 4.91
C PRO A 77 7.88 2.37 6.13
N HIS A 78 6.75 1.67 6.26
CA HIS A 78 5.80 1.75 7.37
C HIS A 78 6.17 0.84 8.55
N CYS A 79 7.33 0.17 8.50
CA CYS A 79 7.79 -0.64 9.61
C CYS A 79 8.47 0.19 10.71
N LYS A 80 8.35 -0.29 11.94
CA LYS A 80 9.08 0.17 13.12
C LYS A 80 9.91 -0.98 13.65
N LYS A 81 11.23 -0.83 13.65
CA LYS A 81 12.15 -1.79 14.26
C LYS A 81 12.16 -1.59 15.78
N ASP A 82 12.04 -2.67 16.54
CA ASP A 82 12.18 -2.67 18.00
C ASP A 82 13.46 -3.41 18.47
N ASN A 83 13.71 -3.31 19.77
CA ASN A 83 14.74 -4.07 20.48
C ASN A 83 14.40 -5.57 20.52
N LYS A 84 15.43 -6.37 20.76
CA LYS A 84 15.30 -7.83 20.83
C LYS A 84 14.45 -8.22 22.02
N VAL A 85 13.50 -9.12 21.80
CA VAL A 85 12.62 -9.64 22.85
C VAL A 85 13.30 -10.82 23.54
N GLU A 86 13.26 -10.84 24.87
CA GLU A 86 13.70 -11.99 25.65
C GLU A 86 12.64 -13.08 25.64
N ALA A 87 13.08 -14.33 25.53
CA ALA A 87 12.20 -15.49 25.60
C ALA A 87 11.78 -15.74 27.06
N LYS A 88 10.89 -14.90 27.60
CA LYS A 88 10.12 -15.25 28.81
C LYS A 88 8.92 -16.12 28.40
N SER A 89 8.37 -16.83 29.38
CA SER A 89 7.27 -17.81 29.20
C SER A 89 6.08 -17.27 28.39
N SER A 90 5.78 -15.97 28.48
CA SER A 90 4.66 -15.33 27.77
C SER A 90 5.10 -14.46 26.58
N LYS A 91 5.59 -15.10 25.51
CA LYS A 91 6.00 -14.39 24.28
C LYS A 91 4.84 -13.62 23.63
N GLY A 92 3.64 -14.20 23.62
CA GLY A 92 2.46 -13.60 23.00
C GLY A 92 1.99 -12.32 23.68
N ALA A 93 1.89 -12.33 25.02
CA ALA A 93 1.45 -11.14 25.77
C ALA A 93 2.44 -9.99 25.62
N THR A 94 3.75 -10.26 25.76
CA THR A 94 4.78 -9.24 25.58
C THR A 94 4.78 -8.66 24.16
N LEU A 95 4.56 -9.48 23.13
CA LEU A 95 4.46 -8.96 21.76
C LEU A 95 3.22 -8.08 21.57
N ASN A 96 2.07 -8.45 22.14
CA ASN A 96 0.86 -7.65 22.06
C ASN A 96 1.04 -6.30 22.76
N GLU A 97 1.63 -6.28 23.97
CA GLU A 97 1.98 -5.06 24.69
C GLU A 97 2.91 -4.16 23.87
N LEU A 98 3.95 -4.72 23.25
CA LEU A 98 4.88 -3.95 22.41
C LEU A 98 4.19 -3.36 21.18
N VAL A 99 3.28 -4.11 20.56
CA VAL A 99 2.51 -3.64 19.40
C VAL A 99 1.59 -2.49 19.80
N GLU A 100 0.93 -2.59 20.95
CA GLU A 100 0.09 -1.54 21.53
C GLU A 100 0.90 -0.27 21.87
N LEU A 101 2.01 -0.43 22.59
CA LEU A 101 2.93 0.65 22.96
C LEU A 101 3.48 1.42 21.74
N LYS A 102 3.74 0.72 20.63
CA LYS A 102 4.20 1.34 19.38
C LYS A 102 3.06 1.78 18.47
N SER A 103 1.81 1.54 18.85
CA SER A 103 0.61 1.78 18.05
C SER A 103 0.74 1.17 16.65
N CYS A 104 1.20 -0.08 16.60
CA CYS A 104 1.27 -0.89 15.39
C CYS A 104 0.01 -1.77 15.28
N SER A 105 -0.33 -2.16 14.05
CA SER A 105 -1.48 -3.02 13.75
C SER A 105 -1.05 -4.46 13.46
N SER A 106 0.18 -4.64 12.99
CA SER A 106 0.76 -5.93 12.63
C SER A 106 2.15 -6.09 13.27
N CYS A 107 2.56 -7.34 13.49
CA CYS A 107 3.85 -7.70 14.04
C CYS A 107 4.53 -8.78 13.18
N LEU A 108 5.81 -8.58 12.90
CA LEU A 108 6.73 -9.57 12.37
C LEU A 108 7.77 -9.89 13.45
N PHE A 109 7.72 -11.11 13.98
CA PHE A 109 8.65 -11.58 15.00
C PHE A 109 9.52 -12.72 14.48
N PHE A 110 10.83 -12.46 14.41
CA PHE A 110 11.86 -13.41 13.98
C PHE A 110 12.37 -14.21 15.18
N GLU A 111 11.87 -15.43 15.35
CA GLU A 111 12.26 -16.35 16.42
C GLU A 111 13.35 -17.30 15.93
N CYS A 112 14.56 -17.16 16.47
CA CYS A 112 15.65 -18.10 16.21
C CYS A 112 15.72 -19.16 17.31
N ARG A 113 15.63 -20.44 16.93
CA ARG A 113 15.70 -21.58 17.86
C ARG A 113 16.96 -22.40 17.59
N LYS A 114 17.63 -22.84 18.67
CA LYS A 114 18.89 -23.61 18.61
C LYS A 114 19.98 -22.99 17.73
N HIS A 115 19.93 -21.68 17.47
CA HIS A 115 20.80 -20.95 16.54
C HIS A 115 20.82 -21.47 15.08
N LYS A 116 19.89 -22.37 14.72
CA LYS A 116 19.82 -23.02 13.41
C LYS A 116 18.54 -22.65 12.69
N ASP A 117 17.40 -22.85 13.34
CA ASP A 117 16.09 -22.70 12.72
C ASP A 117 15.57 -21.28 12.93
N LEU A 118 15.01 -20.70 11.87
CA LEU A 118 14.31 -19.43 11.91
C LEU A 118 12.82 -19.64 11.74
N TYR A 119 12.05 -19.17 12.71
CA TYR A 119 10.60 -19.08 12.61
C TYR A 119 10.20 -17.62 12.46
N LEU A 120 9.29 -17.34 11.53
CA LEU A 120 8.69 -16.02 11.35
C LEU A 120 7.26 -16.08 11.84
N TRP A 121 6.96 -15.30 12.86
CA TRP A 121 5.60 -15.05 13.31
C TRP A 121 5.06 -13.81 12.61
N MET A 122 3.94 -13.96 11.92
CA MET A 122 3.15 -12.86 11.39
C MET A 122 1.87 -12.78 12.22
N ALA A 123 1.67 -11.69 12.95
CA ALA A 123 0.51 -11.52 13.82
C ALA A 123 -0.18 -10.18 13.57
N LYS A 124 -1.50 -10.19 13.60
CA LYS A 124 -2.33 -8.99 13.71
C LYS A 124 -2.74 -8.82 15.17
N SER A 125 -2.57 -7.62 15.71
CA SER A 125 -2.94 -7.30 17.09
C SER A 125 -4.04 -6.24 17.07
N PRO A 126 -5.03 -6.27 18.00
CA PRO A 126 -5.15 -7.15 19.17
C PRO A 126 -5.88 -8.48 18.93
N ASN A 127 -6.68 -8.59 17.86
CA ASN A 127 -7.66 -9.68 17.73
C ASN A 127 -7.12 -10.93 16.99
N GLY A 128 -5.84 -10.97 16.61
CA GLY A 128 -5.35 -11.95 15.65
C GLY A 128 -5.79 -11.61 14.21
N PRO A 129 -5.51 -12.48 13.22
CA PRO A 129 -4.90 -13.81 13.33
C PRO A 129 -3.38 -13.80 13.51
N SER A 130 -2.82 -14.96 13.88
CA SER A 130 -1.38 -15.20 13.98
C SER A 130 -0.99 -16.44 13.18
N VAL A 131 0.07 -16.34 12.40
CA VAL A 131 0.59 -17.44 11.59
C VAL A 131 2.09 -17.58 11.84
N LYS A 132 2.55 -18.83 11.97
CA LYS A 132 3.95 -19.18 12.18
C LYS A 132 4.50 -19.87 10.94
N PHE A 133 5.56 -19.33 10.39
CA PHE A 133 6.28 -19.91 9.25
C PHE A 133 7.63 -20.44 9.70
N LEU A 134 8.03 -21.59 9.17
CA LEU A 134 9.41 -22.03 9.16
C LEU A 134 10.09 -21.40 7.94
N VAL A 135 11.14 -20.61 8.16
CA VAL A 135 11.82 -19.90 7.08
C VAL A 135 13.04 -20.71 6.62
N ASN A 136 12.96 -21.21 5.39
CA ASN A 136 14.01 -21.98 4.73
C ASN A 136 14.62 -21.19 3.56
N ALA A 137 15.76 -21.65 3.04
CA ALA A 137 16.42 -21.11 1.85
C ALA A 137 16.58 -19.57 1.87
N VAL A 138 17.06 -19.04 3.00
CA VAL A 138 17.30 -17.60 3.17
C VAL A 138 18.54 -17.20 2.39
N HIS A 139 18.36 -16.23 1.49
CA HIS A 139 19.47 -15.52 0.88
C HIS A 139 19.30 -14.02 1.08
N THR A 140 20.31 -13.36 1.64
CA THR A 140 20.27 -11.92 1.92
C THR A 140 20.75 -11.11 0.72
N MET A 141 20.51 -9.79 0.75
CA MET A 141 20.99 -8.88 -0.30
C MET A 141 22.53 -8.89 -0.44
N GLU A 142 23.27 -9.21 0.61
CA GLU A 142 24.74 -9.27 0.59
C GLU A 142 25.28 -10.58 -0.01
N GLU A 143 24.49 -11.65 0.01
CA GLU A 143 24.91 -12.98 -0.44
C GLU A 143 24.59 -13.23 -1.93
N LEU A 144 23.54 -12.60 -2.47
CA LEU A 144 23.13 -12.81 -3.86
C LEU A 144 23.89 -11.88 -4.82
N LYS A 145 24.50 -12.46 -5.86
CA LYS A 145 25.04 -11.73 -7.02
C LYS A 145 23.93 -11.19 -7.94
N LEU A 146 22.85 -10.66 -7.37
CA LEU A 146 21.81 -9.99 -8.15
C LEU A 146 22.19 -8.54 -8.37
N THR A 147 22.09 -8.09 -9.61
CA THR A 147 22.35 -6.71 -10.03
C THR A 147 21.13 -5.80 -9.89
N GLY A 148 19.98 -6.36 -9.48
CA GLY A 148 18.72 -5.64 -9.37
C GLY A 148 18.74 -4.62 -8.21
N ASN A 149 18.37 -3.38 -8.51
CA ASN A 149 18.27 -2.29 -7.53
C ASN A 149 16.95 -1.55 -7.69
N HIS A 150 16.36 -1.11 -6.57
CA HIS A 150 15.15 -0.31 -6.58
C HIS A 150 15.23 0.79 -5.53
N LEU A 151 14.44 1.84 -5.70
CA LEU A 151 14.37 2.94 -4.75
C LEU A 151 13.94 2.39 -3.39
N LYS A 152 14.68 2.78 -2.35
CA LYS A 152 14.23 2.56 -0.98
C LYS A 152 12.91 3.30 -0.76
N ALA A 153 11.95 2.59 -0.16
CA ALA A 153 10.61 3.09 0.17
C ALA A 153 9.69 3.42 -1.01
N SER A 154 10.00 2.99 -2.24
CA SER A 154 9.00 2.93 -3.31
C SER A 154 7.91 1.91 -2.97
N ARG A 155 6.78 1.99 -3.67
CA ARG A 155 5.62 1.14 -3.38
C ARG A 155 5.73 -0.14 -4.23
N PRO A 156 5.90 -1.33 -3.62
CA PRO A 156 5.97 -2.58 -4.35
C PRO A 156 4.63 -2.89 -5.02
N LEU A 157 4.69 -3.51 -6.19
CA LEU A 157 3.56 -4.28 -6.72
C LEU A 157 3.56 -5.66 -6.06
N LEU A 158 2.40 -6.10 -5.56
CA LEU A 158 2.26 -7.43 -4.96
C LEU A 158 1.64 -8.39 -5.96
N THR A 159 2.34 -9.45 -6.29
CA THR A 159 1.87 -10.49 -7.21
C THR A 159 1.75 -11.81 -6.47
N PHE A 160 0.61 -12.49 -6.61
CA PHE A 160 0.33 -13.76 -5.96
C PHE A 160 0.00 -14.83 -7.01
N SER A 161 0.55 -16.03 -6.84
CA SER A 161 0.12 -17.20 -7.63
C SER A 161 -1.37 -17.52 -7.41
N SER A 162 -2.02 -18.12 -8.40
CA SER A 162 -3.44 -18.51 -8.35
C SER A 162 -3.74 -19.51 -7.22
N ASN A 163 -2.74 -20.29 -6.79
CA ASN A 163 -2.83 -21.23 -5.69
C ASN A 163 -3.32 -20.61 -4.37
N PHE A 164 -3.05 -19.31 -4.13
CA PHE A 164 -3.53 -18.64 -2.93
C PHE A 164 -5.06 -18.51 -2.86
N GLY A 165 -5.76 -18.69 -3.98
CA GLY A 165 -7.22 -18.64 -4.05
C GLY A 165 -7.92 -19.98 -3.82
N LYS A 166 -7.18 -21.08 -3.64
CA LYS A 166 -7.78 -22.43 -3.51
C LYS A 166 -8.35 -22.65 -2.11
N ASP A 167 -7.50 -22.68 -1.09
CA ASP A 167 -7.90 -23.02 0.28
C ASP A 167 -8.15 -21.78 1.16
N ALA A 168 -8.97 -21.94 2.20
CA ALA A 168 -9.33 -20.86 3.12
C ALA A 168 -8.12 -20.31 3.88
N HIS A 169 -7.20 -21.17 4.33
CA HIS A 169 -5.99 -20.73 5.03
C HIS A 169 -5.05 -19.94 4.11
N TRP A 170 -4.94 -20.33 2.84
CA TRP A 170 -4.15 -19.59 1.86
C TRP A 170 -4.75 -18.21 1.55
N LYS A 171 -6.08 -18.10 1.47
CA LYS A 171 -6.77 -16.81 1.34
C LYS A 171 -6.48 -15.90 2.53
N LEU A 172 -6.53 -16.44 3.74
CA LEU A 172 -6.20 -15.69 4.97
C LEU A 172 -4.75 -15.21 4.96
N ILE A 173 -3.81 -16.09 4.64
CA ILE A 173 -2.38 -15.75 4.58
C ILE A 173 -2.12 -14.70 3.48
N LYS A 174 -2.77 -14.83 2.32
CA LYS A 174 -2.70 -13.82 1.24
C LYS A 174 -3.12 -12.45 1.75
N GLU A 175 -4.26 -12.36 2.44
CA GLU A 175 -4.76 -11.09 2.98
C GLU A 175 -3.81 -10.50 4.03
N MET A 176 -3.27 -11.32 4.92
CA MET A 176 -2.25 -10.87 5.88
C MET A 176 -0.99 -10.34 5.18
N ILE A 177 -0.51 -11.03 4.15
CA ILE A 177 0.66 -10.59 3.37
C ILE A 177 0.37 -9.26 2.66
N ILE A 178 -0.83 -9.09 2.07
CA ILE A 178 -1.23 -7.84 1.43
C ILE A 178 -1.17 -6.67 2.42
N GLN A 179 -1.69 -6.85 3.63
CA GLN A 179 -1.69 -5.81 4.66
C GLN A 179 -0.29 -5.49 5.20
N ILE A 180 0.56 -6.50 5.36
CA ILE A 180 1.91 -6.33 5.94
C ILE A 180 2.89 -5.77 4.90
N PHE A 181 2.95 -6.37 3.70
CA PHE A 181 3.91 -6.05 2.66
C PHE A 181 3.43 -4.94 1.72
N GLY A 182 2.13 -4.63 1.72
CA GLY A 182 1.57 -3.50 0.99
C GLY A 182 1.91 -2.17 1.66
N THR A 183 2.69 -1.34 0.97
CA THR A 183 3.00 0.02 1.46
C THR A 183 1.75 0.90 1.42
N PRO A 184 1.30 1.46 2.57
CA PRO A 184 0.16 2.36 2.63
C PRO A 184 0.28 3.54 1.65
N LYS A 185 -0.83 3.92 1.01
CA LYS A 185 -0.89 5.09 0.14
C LYS A 185 -0.57 6.35 0.95
N GLU A 186 0.23 7.25 0.39
CA GLU A 186 0.61 8.53 1.02
C GLU A 186 1.36 8.38 2.35
N HIS A 187 2.01 7.24 2.60
CA HIS A 187 2.86 7.11 3.78
C HIS A 187 4.01 8.13 3.72
N ARG A 188 4.32 8.82 4.82
CA ARG A 188 5.31 9.93 4.88
C ARG A 188 6.68 9.59 4.27
N LYS A 189 7.10 8.33 4.38
CA LYS A 189 8.38 7.85 3.84
C LYS A 189 8.26 7.23 2.44
N SER A 190 7.04 7.01 1.94
CA SER A 190 6.81 6.35 0.66
C SER A 190 7.14 7.28 -0.51
N LYS A 191 7.75 6.72 -1.55
CA LYS A 191 7.97 7.40 -2.82
C LYS A 191 6.82 7.08 -3.78
N PRO A 192 6.47 7.98 -4.71
CA PRO A 192 5.35 7.80 -5.62
C PRO A 192 5.59 6.74 -6.70
N TYR A 193 6.85 6.33 -6.91
CA TYR A 193 7.24 5.41 -7.99
C TYR A 193 6.98 3.93 -7.66
N HIS A 194 6.75 3.15 -8.71
CA HIS A 194 6.63 1.70 -8.69
C HIS A 194 7.75 1.10 -9.55
N ASP A 195 8.80 0.60 -8.90
CA ASP A 195 10.04 0.15 -9.55
C ASP A 195 10.46 -1.26 -9.13
N HIS A 196 9.65 -1.94 -8.32
CA HIS A 196 9.89 -3.31 -7.92
C HIS A 196 8.59 -4.07 -7.64
N VAL A 197 8.70 -5.40 -7.67
CA VAL A 197 7.59 -6.34 -7.51
C VAL A 197 7.96 -7.37 -6.45
N PHE A 198 7.07 -7.55 -5.47
CA PHE A 198 7.08 -8.67 -4.56
C PHE A 198 6.22 -9.80 -5.14
N VAL A 199 6.85 -10.94 -5.37
CA VAL A 199 6.21 -12.13 -5.93
C VAL A 199 6.11 -13.18 -4.83
N PHE A 200 4.88 -13.65 -4.59
CA PHE A 200 4.56 -14.74 -3.69
C PHE A 200 3.98 -15.90 -4.50
N SER A 201 4.67 -17.03 -4.52
CA SER A 201 4.19 -18.26 -5.17
C SER A 201 4.13 -19.42 -4.19
N ILE A 202 3.16 -20.31 -4.35
CA ILE A 202 3.06 -21.55 -3.57
C ILE A 202 3.55 -22.71 -4.45
N VAL A 203 4.56 -23.43 -3.97
CA VAL A 203 5.09 -24.66 -4.58
C VAL A 203 5.39 -25.64 -3.45
N ASP A 204 4.88 -26.86 -3.55
CA ASP A 204 5.05 -27.92 -2.53
C ASP A 204 4.69 -27.46 -1.11
N ASP A 205 3.58 -26.75 -0.95
CA ASP A 205 3.12 -26.13 0.31
C ASP A 205 4.08 -25.11 0.94
N HIS A 206 5.10 -24.67 0.19
CA HIS A 206 6.01 -23.60 0.58
C HIS A 206 5.65 -22.31 -0.14
N ILE A 207 5.65 -21.20 0.62
CA ILE A 207 5.56 -19.85 0.04
C ILE A 207 6.97 -19.39 -0.33
N TRP A 208 7.18 -19.20 -1.63
CA TRP A 208 8.38 -18.58 -2.17
C TRP A 208 8.17 -17.07 -2.28
N PHE A 209 9.05 -16.31 -1.65
CA PHE A 209 9.09 -14.85 -1.74
C PHE A 209 10.27 -14.41 -2.60
N ARG A 210 10.01 -13.54 -3.57
CA ARG A 210 11.03 -12.94 -4.44
C ARG A 210 10.77 -11.45 -4.62
N ASN A 211 11.85 -10.68 -4.70
CA ASN A 211 11.81 -9.25 -4.99
C ASN A 211 12.53 -9.00 -6.32
N TYR A 212 11.82 -8.42 -7.29
CA TYR A 212 12.35 -8.12 -8.63
C TYR A 212 12.30 -6.63 -8.90
N GLN A 213 13.37 -6.10 -9.50
CA GLN A 213 13.36 -4.76 -10.08
C GLN A 213 12.52 -4.76 -11.36
N VAL A 214 11.69 -3.73 -11.53
CA VAL A 214 11.05 -3.43 -12.81
C VAL A 214 12.06 -2.67 -13.67
N GLY A 215 12.62 -3.35 -14.66
CA GLY A 215 13.46 -2.73 -15.68
C GLY A 215 12.61 -2.30 -16.88
N ALA A 216 12.90 -1.14 -17.44
CA ALA A 216 12.50 -0.84 -18.82
C ALA A 216 13.45 -1.61 -19.74
N PHE A 217 12.92 -2.31 -20.74
CA PHE A 217 13.76 -2.85 -21.81
C PHE A 217 14.41 -1.65 -22.54
N PRO A 218 15.72 -1.68 -22.83
CA PRO A 218 16.28 -0.76 -23.80
C PRO A 218 15.57 -1.01 -25.13
N SER A 219 14.87 0.00 -25.62
CA SER A 219 14.30 0.05 -26.97
C SER A 219 15.39 0.05 -28.03
#